data_AF-A0AAW5QUB2-F1
#
_entry.id   AF-A0AAW5QUB2-F1
#
_cell.length_a   1.000
_cell.length_b   1.000
_cell.length_c   1.000
_cell.angle_alpha   90.00
_cell.angle_beta   90.00
_cell.angle_gamma   90.00
#
_symmetry.space_group_name_H-M   'P 1'
#
loop_
_entity.id
_entity.type
_entity.pdbx_description
1 polymer ?
#
loop_
_entity_poly.entity_id
_entity_poly.type
_entity_poly.pdbx_seq_one_letter_code
_entity_poly.pdbx_strand_id
1 'polypeptide(L)' 'LSAHSAGTRAMVGYGMEPTAALVLQQLGGDPDGFAARRITPPIAEDSDMIITRSERHRAKVIQLAPRRLRVTCGLR' A
#
# COMPACT_ATOMS: atom_id res chain seq x y z
N LEU A 1 -1.78 15.98 5.29
CA LEU A 1 -1.71 14.94 4.24
C LEU A 1 -1.75 13.59 4.94
N SER A 2 -2.68 12.70 4.61
CA SER A 2 -2.73 11.34 5.18
C SER A 2 -2.12 10.33 4.20
N ALA A 3 -1.55 9.25 4.73
CA ALA A 3 -1.01 8.17 3.94
C ALA A 3 -1.46 6.83 4.51
N HIS A 4 -1.81 5.90 3.64
CA HIS A 4 -2.22 4.55 4.00
C HIS A 4 -1.55 3.55 3.06
N SER A 5 -1.30 2.34 3.54
CA SER A 5 -0.68 1.27 2.75
C SER A 5 -1.68 0.13 2.53
N ALA A 6 -1.56 -0.61 1.41
CA ALA A 6 -2.36 -1.79 1.13
C ALA A 6 -1.59 -2.76 0.22
N GLY A 7 -1.79 -4.06 0.42
CA GLY A 7 -1.11 -5.11 -0.33
C GLY A 7 -2.01 -5.79 -1.36
N THR A 8 -1.44 -6.20 -2.50
CA THR A 8 -2.15 -7.01 -3.51
C THR A 8 -2.42 -8.46 -3.04
N ARG A 9 -1.61 -8.93 -2.09
CA ARG A 9 -1.70 -10.24 -1.43
C ARG A 9 -1.51 -10.08 0.09
N ALA A 10 -2.22 -9.13 0.69
CA ALA A 10 -2.07 -8.85 2.11
C ALA A 10 -2.59 -9.98 3.00
N MET A 11 -1.86 -10.27 4.08
CA MET A 11 -2.32 -11.03 5.24
C MET A 11 -3.15 -10.08 6.11
N VAL A 12 -4.47 -10.04 5.89
CA VAL A 12 -5.31 -9.00 6.49
C VAL A 12 -5.30 -9.08 8.01
N GLY A 13 -5.10 -7.94 8.68
CA GLY A 13 -5.07 -7.83 10.14
C GLY A 13 -3.72 -8.16 10.78
N TYR A 14 -2.75 -8.66 10.03
CA TYR A 14 -1.42 -8.93 10.56
C TYR A 14 -0.64 -7.64 10.77
N GLY A 15 0.16 -7.61 11.83
CA GLY A 15 1.12 -6.54 12.09
C GLY A 15 2.22 -6.46 11.04
N MET A 16 3.13 -5.50 11.23
CA MET A 16 4.30 -5.37 10.38
C MET A 16 5.19 -6.62 10.52
N GLU A 17 5.83 -7.04 9.43
CA GLU A 17 6.79 -8.15 9.51
C GLU A 17 7.93 -7.75 10.48
N PRO A 18 8.36 -8.65 11.40
CA PRO A 18 9.26 -8.28 12.49
C PRO A 18 10.56 -7.61 12.07
N THR A 19 11.18 -8.08 10.98
CA THR A 19 12.42 -7.51 10.45
C THR A 19 12.18 -6.10 9.90
N ALA A 20 11.09 -5.90 9.15
CA ALA A 20 10.69 -4.59 8.65
C ALA A 20 10.34 -3.61 9.79
N ALA A 21 9.69 -4.09 10.85
CA ALA A 21 9.38 -3.29 12.04
C ALA A 21 10.66 -2.82 12.75
N LEU A 22 11.64 -3.71 12.90
CA LEU A 22 12.93 -3.37 13.50
C LEU A 22 13.71 -2.34 12.66
N VAL A 23 13.73 -2.49 11.34
CA VAL A 23 14.35 -1.51 10.44
C VAL A 23 13.61 -0.16 10.51
N LEU A 24 12.28 -0.16 10.57
CA LEU A 24 11.50 1.07 10.72
C LEU A 24 11.84 1.79 12.03
N GLN A 25 11.93 1.07 13.14
CA GLN A 25 12.32 1.63 14.44
C GLN A 25 13.73 2.21 14.41
N GLN A 26 14.69 1.54 13.77
CA GLN A 26 16.05 2.05 13.59
C GLN A 26 16.10 3.36 12.78
N LEU A 27 15.14 3.55 11.88
CA LEU A 27 14.96 4.78 11.10
C LEU A 27 14.11 5.84 11.82
N GLY A 28 13.69 5.58 13.08
CA GLY A 28 12.91 6.49 13.91
C GLY A 28 11.39 6.44 13.70
N GLY A 29 10.87 5.40 13.04
CA GLY A 29 9.45 5.18 12.84
C GLY A 29 8.80 4.27 13.90
N ASP A 30 7.47 4.29 13.95
CA ASP A 30 6.67 3.47 14.85
C ASP A 30 5.90 2.39 14.05
N PRO A 31 6.16 1.09 14.28
CA PRO A 31 5.40 0.00 13.65
C PRO A 31 4.05 -0.26 14.32
N ASP A 32 3.80 0.27 15.52
CA ASP A 32 2.60 -0.03 16.28
C ASP A 32 1.36 0.55 15.60
N GLY A 33 0.25 -0.20 15.69
CA GLY A 33 -1.00 0.14 15.00
C GLY A 33 -1.02 -0.14 13.51
N PHE A 34 0.10 -0.57 12.89
CA PHE A 34 0.06 -1.09 11.53
C PHE A 34 -0.75 -2.39 11.47
N ALA A 35 -1.76 -2.41 10.60
CA ALA A 35 -2.48 -3.62 10.24
C ALA A 35 -2.49 -3.76 8.72
N ALA A 36 -1.97 -4.88 8.23
CA ALA A 36 -1.98 -5.18 6.81
C ALA A 36 -3.43 -5.23 6.31
N ARG A 37 -3.67 -4.54 5.20
CA ARG A 37 -4.97 -4.50 4.52
C ARG A 37 -4.83 -4.84 3.05
N ARG A 38 -5.83 -5.52 2.50
CA ARG A 38 -5.85 -5.90 1.09
C ARG A 38 -6.36 -4.74 0.26
N ILE A 39 -5.72 -4.47 -0.87
CA ILE A 39 -6.25 -3.50 -1.83
C ILE A 39 -7.57 -4.00 -2.41
N THR A 40 -8.59 -3.15 -2.39
CA THR A 40 -9.93 -3.40 -2.93
C THR A 40 -10.32 -2.23 -3.84
N PRO A 41 -11.34 -2.38 -4.71
CA PRO A 41 -11.82 -1.27 -5.53
C PRO A 41 -12.17 -0.02 -4.71
N PRO A 42 -12.91 -0.10 -3.57
CA PRO A 42 -13.18 1.09 -2.76
C PRO A 42 -11.91 1.79 -2.26
N ILE A 43 -10.90 1.04 -1.80
CA ILE A 43 -9.63 1.64 -1.33
C ILE A 43 -8.89 2.33 -2.48
N ALA A 44 -8.86 1.70 -3.66
CA ALA A 44 -8.22 2.28 -4.84
C ALA A 44 -8.98 3.51 -5.36
N GLU A 45 -10.31 3.47 -5.31
CA GLU A 45 -11.16 4.56 -5.76
C GLU A 45 -11.21 5.75 -4.81
N ASP A 46 -10.93 5.59 -3.52
CA ASP A 46 -10.92 6.69 -2.55
C ASP A 46 -9.59 7.45 -2.54
N SER A 47 -8.52 6.87 -3.09
CA SER A 47 -7.18 7.45 -3.06
C SER A 47 -7.00 8.57 -4.10
N ASP A 48 -6.58 9.76 -3.66
CA ASP A 48 -6.19 10.87 -4.55
C ASP A 48 -4.91 10.57 -5.34
N MET A 49 -4.02 9.74 -4.78
CA MET A 49 -2.78 9.28 -5.41
C MET A 49 -2.47 7.85 -5.00
N ILE A 50 -2.03 7.02 -5.94
CA ILE A 50 -1.65 5.63 -5.68
C ILE A 50 -0.20 5.41 -6.10
N ILE A 51 0.64 5.04 -5.13
CA ILE A 51 2.05 4.74 -5.34
C ILE A 51 2.27 3.24 -5.24
N THR A 52 2.95 2.67 -6.22
CA THR A 52 3.21 1.23 -6.29
C THR A 52 4.70 0.91 -6.35
N ARG A 53 5.10 -0.19 -5.71
CA ARG A 53 6.50 -0.68 -5.67
C ARG A 53 6.96 -1.40 -6.94
N SER A 54 6.05 -1.76 -7.86
CA SER A 54 6.38 -2.50 -9.08
C SER A 54 5.28 -2.38 -10.14
N GLU A 55 5.63 -2.64 -11.41
CA GLU A 55 4.65 -2.68 -12.51
C GLU A 55 3.56 -3.74 -12.30
N ARG A 56 3.87 -4.88 -11.65
CA ARG A 56 2.87 -5.90 -11.33
C ARG A 56 1.82 -5.38 -10.34
N HIS A 57 2.24 -4.58 -9.36
CA HIS A 57 1.33 -3.94 -8.42
C HIS A 57 0.51 -2.85 -9.11
N ARG A 58 1.14 -2.05 -9.97
CA ARG A 58 0.46 -1.05 -10.79
C ARG A 58 -0.63 -1.69 -11.64
N ALA A 59 -0.32 -2.74 -12.40
CA ALA A 59 -1.29 -3.46 -13.21
C ALA A 59 -2.48 -3.97 -12.38
N LYS A 60 -2.23 -4.50 -11.18
CA LYS A 60 -3.31 -4.97 -10.30
C LYS A 60 -4.22 -3.83 -9.83
N VAL A 61 -3.66 -2.66 -9.51
CA VAL A 61 -4.44 -1.47 -9.15
C VAL A 61 -5.30 -1.02 -10.32
N ILE A 62 -4.74 -0.94 -11.54
CA ILE A 62 -5.49 -0.52 -12.73
C ILE A 62 -6.62 -1.50 -13.07
N GLN A 63 -6.42 -2.80 -12.85
CA GLN A 63 -7.50 -3.78 -13.01
C GLN A 63 -8.64 -3.58 -12.01
N LEU A 64 -8.34 -3.13 -10.78
CA LEU A 64 -9.34 -2.91 -9.74
C LEU A 64 -10.05 -1.56 -9.86
N ALA A 65 -9.34 -0.51 -10.31
CA ALA A 65 -9.87 0.84 -10.47
C ALA A 65 -9.33 1.47 -11.78
N PRO A 66 -9.88 1.10 -12.95
CA PRO A 66 -9.38 1.58 -14.25
C PRO A 66 -9.36 3.11 -14.38
N ARG A 67 -10.31 3.78 -13.72
CA ARG A 67 -10.43 5.26 -13.73
C ARG A 67 -9.27 5.97 -13.01
N ARG A 68 -8.52 5.26 -12.16
CA ARG A 68 -7.41 5.81 -11.38
C ARG A 68 -6.05 5.71 -12.11
N LEU A 69 -6.03 5.43 -13.41
CA LEU A 69 -4.81 5.31 -14.22
C LEU A 69 -3.88 6.52 -14.11
N ARG A 70 -4.43 7.73 -14.22
CA ARG A 70 -3.64 8.98 -14.23
C ARG A 70 -2.96 9.27 -12.90
N VAL A 71 -3.53 8.80 -11.80
CA VAL A 71 -3.03 9.03 -10.43
C VAL A 71 -2.25 7.84 -9.87
N THR A 72 -2.11 6.76 -10.65
CA THR A 72 -1.35 5.56 -10.25
C THR A 72 0.04 5.57 -10.88
N CYS A 73 1.06 5.76 -10.04
CA CYS A 73 2.46 5.76 -10.45
C CYS A 73 3.27 4.62 -9.80
N GLY A 74 4.33 4.21 -10.46
CA GLY A 74 5.37 3.35 -9.90
C GLY A 74 6.49 4.20 -9.30
N LEU A 75 7.08 3.72 -8.21
CA LEU A 75 8.36 4.25 -7.72
C LEU A 75 9.48 3.80 -8.67
N ARG A 76 10.33 4.75 -9.07
CA ARG A 76 11.57 4.51 -9.82
C ARG A 76 12.75 4.60 -8.88
#